data_AF-A0A842NRD4-F1
#
_entry.id   AF-A0A842NRD4-F1
#
_cell.length_a   1.000
_cell.length_b   1.000
_cell.length_c   1.000
_cell.angle_alpha   90.00
_cell.angle_beta   90.00
_cell.angle_gamma   90.00
#
_symmetry.space_group_name_H-M   'P 1'
#
loop_
_entity.id
_entity.type
_entity.pdbx_description
1 polymer ?
#
loop_
_entity_poly.entity_id
_entity_poly.type
_entity_poly.pdbx_seq_one_letter_code
_entity_poly.pdbx_strand_id
1 'polypeptide(L)' 'MEEEKSFLEYLKKVSPGTTLRTVLDDLIRSDLGALIVIDTPGVSQCFEGGFRLNCRFSGERLFELCKMDGAIIVSSDLK' A
#
# COMPACT_ATOMS: atom_id res chain seq x y z
N MET A 1 18.16 1.15 -17.06
CA MET A 1 18.50 2.43 -16.40
C MET A 1 17.30 3.20 -15.88
N GLU A 2 16.31 3.61 -16.69
CA GLU A 2 15.17 4.41 -16.21
C GLU A 2 14.12 3.56 -15.45
N GLU A 3 13.82 2.36 -15.95
CA GLU A 3 12.97 1.36 -15.25
C GLU A 3 13.59 0.86 -13.93
N GLU A 4 14.92 0.64 -13.91
CA GLU A 4 15.64 0.24 -12.68
C GLU A 4 15.58 1.31 -11.58
N LYS A 5 15.64 2.60 -11.96
CA LYS A 5 15.47 3.72 -11.02
C LYS A 5 14.07 3.67 -10.40
N SER A 6 13.03 3.42 -11.20
CA SER A 6 11.65 3.30 -10.71
C SER A 6 11.48 2.12 -9.75
N PHE A 7 12.02 0.94 -10.08
CA PHE A 7 11.91 -0.24 -9.21
C PHE A 7 12.59 -0.04 -7.85
N LEU A 8 13.79 0.54 -7.84
CA LEU A 8 14.50 0.85 -6.60
C LEU A 8 13.75 1.86 -5.72
N GLU A 9 13.04 2.82 -6.31
CA GLU A 9 12.21 3.77 -5.56
C GLU A 9 11.04 3.07 -4.84
N TYR A 10 10.40 2.10 -5.49
CA TYR A 10 9.35 1.31 -4.85
C TYR A 10 9.90 0.36 -3.78
N LEU A 11 11.04 -0.28 -4.03
CA LEU A 11 11.71 -1.10 -3.00
C LEU A 11 12.03 -0.30 -1.74
N LYS A 12 12.47 0.96 -1.88
CA LYS A 12 12.71 1.84 -0.72
C LYS A 12 11.44 2.05 0.12
N LYS A 13 10.25 2.11 -0.48
CA LYS A 13 8.98 2.28 0.25
C LYS A 13 8.64 1.08 1.13
N VAL A 14 9.03 -0.12 0.72
CA VAL A 14 8.81 -1.38 1.48
C VAL A 14 10.06 -1.84 2.23
N SER A 15 11.10 -1.01 2.30
CA SER A 15 12.35 -1.34 3.00
C SER A 15 12.21 -1.20 4.53
N PRO A 16 13.03 -1.90 5.33
CA PRO A 16 13.03 -1.75 6.78
C PRO A 16 13.15 -0.30 7.25
N GLY A 17 12.40 0.04 8.30
CA GLY A 17 12.34 1.40 8.85
C GLY A 17 11.28 2.31 8.24
N THR A 18 10.60 1.89 7.16
CA THR A 18 9.42 2.61 6.66
C THR A 18 8.14 2.21 7.39
N THR A 19 7.18 3.13 7.43
CA THR A 19 5.83 2.86 7.96
C THR A 19 5.15 1.72 7.22
N LEU A 20 5.23 1.71 5.88
CA LEU A 20 4.64 0.64 5.07
C LEU A 20 5.25 -0.73 5.40
N ARG A 21 6.58 -0.82 5.57
CA ARG A 21 7.21 -2.08 5.95
C ARG A 21 6.80 -2.55 7.34
N THR A 22 6.66 -1.63 8.29
CA THR A 22 6.19 -1.95 9.65
C THR A 22 4.79 -2.59 9.60
N VAL A 23 3.87 -2.00 8.81
CA VAL A 23 2.53 -2.58 8.60
C VAL A 23 2.59 -3.96 7.96
N LEU A 24 3.43 -4.15 6.93
CA LEU A 24 3.60 -5.47 6.29
C LEU A 24 4.09 -6.53 7.29
N ASP A 25 5.05 -6.18 8.16
CA ASP A 25 5.54 -7.09 9.20
C ASP A 25 4.43 -7.42 10.22
N ASP A 26 3.61 -6.45 10.60
CA ASP A 26 2.49 -6.66 11.53
C ASP A 26 1.36 -7.52 10.93
N LEU A 27 1.09 -7.37 9.63
CA LEU A 27 0.13 -8.22 8.90
C LEU A 27 0.59 -9.67 8.87
N ILE A 28 1.87 -9.91 8.51
CA ILE A 28 2.46 -11.25 8.49
C ILE A 28 2.43 -11.88 9.89
N ARG A 29 2.76 -11.11 10.94
CA ARG A 29 2.69 -11.58 12.34
C ARG A 29 1.28 -11.92 12.80
N SER A 30 0.27 -11.28 12.20
CA SER A 30 -1.14 -11.50 12.51
C SER A 30 -1.79 -12.56 11.62
N ASP A 31 -1.02 -13.24 10.77
CA ASP A 31 -1.49 -14.22 9.79
C ASP A 31 -2.55 -13.65 8.81
N LEU A 32 -2.38 -12.37 8.46
CA LEU A 32 -3.25 -11.65 7.52
C LEU A 32 -2.58 -11.51 6.16
N GLY A 33 -3.36 -11.70 5.10
CA GLY A 33 -3.00 -11.29 3.75
C GLY A 33 -3.38 -9.85 3.47
N ALA A 34 -2.76 -9.24 2.45
CA ALA A 34 -3.19 -7.95 1.93
C ALA A 34 -2.80 -7.80 0.46
N LEU A 35 -3.66 -7.12 -0.32
CA LEU A 35 -3.34 -6.64 -1.65
C LEU A 35 -3.26 -5.11 -1.61
N ILE A 36 -2.05 -4.57 -1.61
CA ILE A 36 -1.80 -3.12 -1.55
C ILE A 36 -1.34 -2.65 -2.92
N VAL A 37 -2.06 -1.70 -3.48
CA VAL A 37 -1.80 -1.10 -4.80
C VAL A 37 -1.31 0.32 -4.59
N ILE A 38 -0.18 0.66 -5.21
CA ILE A 38 0.30 2.04 -5.25
C ILE A 38 -0.33 2.74 -6.46
N ASP A 39 -1.00 3.86 -6.22
CA ASP A 39 -1.73 4.60 -7.24
C ASP A 39 -0.78 5.12 -8.34
N THR A 40 -1.14 4.83 -9.58
CA THR A 40 -0.45 5.26 -10.80
C THR A 40 -1.49 5.58 -11.88
N PRO A 41 -1.14 6.38 -12.91
CA PRO A 41 -2.05 6.64 -14.02
C PRO A 41 -2.54 5.31 -14.65
N GLY A 42 -3.84 5.05 -14.59
CA GLY A 42 -4.47 3.85 -15.13
C GLY A 42 -5.06 2.90 -14.08
N VAL A 43 -4.65 2.98 -12.81
CA VAL A 43 -5.20 2.12 -11.74
C VAL A 43 -6.73 2.26 -11.62
N SER A 44 -7.27 3.46 -11.85
CA SER A 44 -8.71 3.74 -11.82
C SER A 44 -9.57 2.93 -12.79
N GLN A 45 -8.96 2.29 -13.80
CA GLN A 45 -9.65 1.44 -14.78
C GLN A 45 -9.57 -0.06 -14.40
N CYS A 46 -8.82 -0.40 -13.35
CA CYS A 46 -8.48 -1.78 -12.99
C CYS A 46 -9.24 -2.32 -11.77
N PHE A 47 -10.13 -1.52 -11.17
CA PHE A 47 -10.91 -1.94 -10.01
C PHE A 47 -12.36 -1.46 -10.11
N GLU A 48 -13.25 -2.16 -9.41
CA GLU A 48 -14.67 -1.82 -9.31
C GLU A 48 -15.11 -1.89 -7.84
N GLY A 49 -15.98 -0.96 -7.42
CA GLY A 49 -16.52 -0.91 -6.06
C GLY A 49 -15.54 -0.36 -5.02
N GLY A 50 -15.74 -0.78 -3.76
CA GLY A 50 -14.97 -0.31 -2.61
C GLY A 50 -15.43 1.05 -2.04
N PHE A 51 -14.59 1.64 -1.20
CA PHE A 51 -14.88 2.90 -0.52
C PHE A 51 -13.74 3.90 -0.70
N ARG A 52 -14.08 5.14 -1.06
CA ARG A 52 -13.12 6.24 -1.10
C ARG A 52 -13.00 6.87 0.28
N LEU A 53 -11.88 6.62 0.97
CA LEU A 53 -11.64 7.12 2.32
C LEU A 53 -11.19 8.58 2.38
N ASN A 54 -10.39 9.02 1.39
CA ASN A 54 -9.84 10.37 1.30
C ASN A 54 -9.25 10.89 2.63
N CYS A 55 -8.38 10.10 3.25
CA CYS A 55 -7.75 10.41 4.53
C CYS A 55 -6.22 10.35 4.40
N ARG A 56 -5.52 11.01 5.33
CA ARG A 56 -4.06 10.93 5.43
C ARG A 56 -3.60 9.50 5.72
N PHE A 57 -2.46 9.13 5.17
CA PHE A 57 -1.81 7.86 5.43
C PHE A 57 -1.35 7.76 6.90
N SER A 58 -1.56 6.60 7.50
CA SER A 58 -0.99 6.20 8.79
C SER A 58 -0.90 4.68 8.82
N GLY A 59 0.13 4.13 9.46
CA GLY A 59 0.33 2.69 9.49
C GLY A 59 -0.84 1.95 10.14
N GLU A 60 -1.38 2.51 11.23
CA GLU A 60 -2.50 1.94 11.98
C GLU A 60 -3.75 1.85 11.12
N ARG A 61 -4.09 2.91 10.38
CA ARG A 61 -5.23 2.86 9.43
C ARG A 61 -5.02 1.81 8.36
N LEU A 62 -3.83 1.73 7.76
CA LEU A 62 -3.57 0.74 6.73
C LEU A 62 -3.73 -0.68 7.29
N PHE A 63 -3.16 -0.95 8.48
CA PHE A 63 -3.28 -2.24 9.16
C PHE A 63 -4.74 -2.62 9.42
N GLU A 64 -5.55 -1.70 9.95
CA GLU A 64 -6.97 -1.94 10.20
C GLU A 64 -7.76 -2.19 8.91
N LEU A 65 -7.47 -1.42 7.84
CA LEU A 65 -8.12 -1.59 6.55
C LEU A 65 -7.76 -2.93 5.88
N CYS A 66 -6.52 -3.42 6.06
CA CYS A 66 -6.07 -4.70 5.51
C CYS A 66 -6.79 -5.92 6.11
N LYS A 67 -7.53 -5.74 7.21
CA LYS A 67 -8.40 -6.79 7.76
C LYS A 67 -9.66 -7.03 6.92
N MET A 68 -9.99 -6.09 6.03
CA MET A 68 -11.12 -6.21 5.11
C MET A 68 -10.70 -6.96 3.85
N ASP A 69 -11.68 -7.59 3.19
CA ASP A 69 -11.48 -8.24 1.91
C ASP A 69 -11.15 -7.24 0.78
N GLY A 70 -10.42 -7.70 -0.23
CA GLY A 70 -10.14 -6.95 -1.44
C GLY A 70 -8.76 -6.31 -1.47
N ALA A 71 -8.68 -5.10 -2.03
CA ALA A 71 -7.43 -4.39 -2.24
C ALA A 71 -7.50 -2.97 -1.67
N ILE A 72 -6.35 -2.46 -1.23
CA ILE A 72 -6.21 -1.09 -0.74
C ILE A 72 -5.33 -0.30 -1.69
N ILE A 73 -5.84 0.83 -2.15
CA ILE A 73 -5.10 1.75 -3.01
C ILE A 73 -4.54 2.87 -2.14
N VAL A 74 -3.22 3.04 -2.18
CA VAL A 74 -2.49 4.10 -1.47
C VAL A 74 -1.87 5.07 -2.46
N SER A 75 -1.76 6.35 -2.09
CA SER A 75 -1.08 7.33 -2.93
C SER A 75 0.39 6.96 -3.14
N SER A 76 0.95 7.36 -4.28
CA SER A 76 2.35 7.09 -4.60
C SER A 76 3.35 7.73 -3.63
N ASP A 77 2.97 8.79 -2.93
CA ASP A 77 3.82 9.47 -1.95
C ASP A 77 3.62 9.01 -0.50
N LEU A 78 2.65 8.11 -0.24
CA LEU A 78 2.33 7.56 1.09
C LEU A 78 2.08 8.65 2.16
N LYS A 79 1.27 9.67 1.84
CA LYS A 79 0.92 10.79 2.73
C LYS A 79 -0.54 10.83 3.17
#